data_AF-A0A928T5M3-F1
#
_entry.id   AF-A0A928T5M3-F1
#
_cell.length_a   1.000
_cell.length_b   1.000
_cell.length_c   1.000
_cell.angle_alpha   90.00
_cell.angle_beta   90.00
_cell.angle_gamma   90.00
#
_symmetry.space_group_name_H-M   'P 1'
#
loop_
_entity.id
_entity.type
_entity.pdbx_description
1 polymer ?
#
loop_
_entity_poly.entity_id
_entity_poly.type
_entity_poly.pdbx_seq_one_letter_code
_entity_poly.pdbx_strand_id
1 'polypeptide(L)'
;MLPKLGVVLAIWINCAWSQEEKFSPPPAGINGWPDKPYDKVVGYQFANPEKGSFIVNGSLDLDKLPDLKRKESVLTEKQVTELLEATFATGSNRSGALCYDPHHIIVFYSKSNPVGAIEICFQCSGVRSWPENKATWWHTNFGDLGKITTSLGLGTDPPSEQKPAPISPKPSPTLPPAPPFR
;
A
#
# COMPACT_ATOMS: atom_id res chain seq x y z
N MET A 1 34.24 -59.76 15.98
CA MET A 1 32.97 -59.24 15.42
C MET A 1 32.41 -58.23 16.43
N LEU A 2 32.53 -56.93 16.16
CA LEU A 2 31.95 -55.85 16.99
C LEU A 2 30.71 -55.29 16.29
N PRO A 3 29.60 -55.02 16.98
CA PRO A 3 28.46 -54.34 16.39
C PRO A 3 28.70 -52.82 16.41
N LYS A 4 28.35 -52.18 15.30
CA LYS A 4 28.37 -50.71 15.14
C LYS A 4 27.16 -50.11 15.88
N LEU A 5 27.41 -49.27 16.87
CA LEU A 5 26.40 -48.37 17.43
C LEU A 5 26.14 -47.24 16.42
N GLY A 6 24.92 -47.18 15.88
CA GLY A 6 24.42 -46.04 15.12
C GLY A 6 23.86 -44.99 16.08
N VAL A 7 24.45 -43.81 16.09
CA VAL A 7 23.92 -42.63 16.77
C VAL A 7 22.85 -42.01 15.87
N VAL A 8 21.58 -42.07 16.28
CA VAL A 8 20.48 -41.35 15.63
C VAL A 8 20.38 -39.97 16.28
N LEU A 9 20.86 -38.96 15.56
CA LEU A 9 20.74 -37.56 15.97
C LEU A 9 19.32 -37.07 15.66
N ALA A 10 18.46 -37.01 16.68
CA ALA A 10 17.13 -36.42 16.55
C ALA A 10 17.24 -34.89 16.50
N ILE A 11 17.04 -34.31 15.31
CA ILE A 11 16.96 -32.86 15.12
C ILE A 11 15.55 -32.42 15.55
N TRP A 12 15.47 -31.75 16.70
CA TRP A 12 14.27 -31.07 17.15
C TRP A 12 14.10 -29.77 16.36
N ILE A 13 13.22 -29.79 15.36
CA ILE A 13 12.75 -28.58 14.70
C ILE A 13 11.81 -27.89 15.69
N ASN A 14 12.31 -26.85 16.36
CA ASN A 14 11.46 -25.86 17.03
C ASN A 14 10.62 -25.20 15.94
N CYS A 15 9.41 -25.72 15.75
CA CYS A 15 8.38 -25.08 14.96
C CYS A 15 8.01 -23.79 15.70
N ALA A 16 8.66 -22.69 15.31
CA ALA A 16 8.28 -21.36 15.71
C ALA A 16 6.86 -21.14 15.20
N TRP A 17 5.89 -21.43 16.05
CA TRP A 17 4.49 -21.06 15.92
C TRP A 17 4.44 -19.54 15.79
N SER A 18 4.46 -19.08 14.54
CA SER A 18 4.05 -17.73 14.17
C SER A 18 2.57 -17.64 14.56
N GLN A 19 2.28 -17.06 15.72
CA GLN A 19 0.90 -16.72 16.04
C GLN A 19 0.42 -15.74 14.97
N GLU A 20 -0.43 -16.22 14.07
CA GLU A 20 -1.32 -15.35 13.33
C GLU A 20 -2.20 -14.66 14.39
N GLU A 21 -1.77 -13.49 14.84
CA GLU A 21 -2.64 -12.64 15.64
C GLU A 21 -3.89 -12.39 14.80
N LYS A 22 -5.00 -12.96 15.26
CA LYS A 22 -6.28 -12.85 14.58
C LYS A 22 -6.67 -11.38 14.57
N PHE A 23 -6.51 -10.76 13.40
CA PHE A 23 -6.98 -9.41 13.14
C PHE A 23 -8.45 -9.29 13.57
N SER A 24 -8.70 -8.63 14.68
CA SER A 24 -9.98 -8.25 15.27
C SER A 24 -10.13 -6.74 15.14
N PRO A 25 -10.46 -6.26 13.93
CA PRO A 25 -10.57 -4.83 13.69
C PRO A 25 -11.70 -4.24 14.52
N PRO A 26 -11.57 -2.99 14.95
CA PRO A 26 -12.67 -2.31 15.60
C PRO A 26 -13.86 -2.21 14.63
N PRO A 27 -15.12 -2.24 15.12
CA PRO A 27 -16.32 -2.23 14.29
C PRO A 27 -16.47 -0.97 13.40
N ALA A 28 -15.77 0.11 13.75
CA ALA A 28 -15.49 1.28 12.92
C ALA A 28 -14.11 1.84 13.32
N GLY A 29 -13.38 2.45 12.39
CA GLY A 29 -12.08 3.06 12.72
C GLY A 29 -12.22 4.35 13.55
N ILE A 30 -11.17 5.15 13.61
CA ILE A 30 -11.14 6.38 14.43
C ILE A 30 -12.24 7.35 13.99
N ASN A 31 -12.98 7.89 14.96
CA ASN A 31 -14.09 8.82 14.74
C ASN A 31 -15.18 8.28 13.78
N GLY A 32 -15.36 6.95 13.73
CA GLY A 32 -16.36 6.33 12.86
C GLY A 32 -15.96 6.29 11.38
N TRP A 33 -14.67 6.46 11.07
CA TRP A 33 -14.14 6.34 9.71
C TRP A 33 -13.21 5.11 9.59
N PRO A 34 -13.35 4.26 8.54
CA PRO A 34 -14.51 4.21 7.65
C PRO A 34 -15.77 3.82 8.43
N ASP A 35 -16.94 4.17 7.89
CA ASP A 35 -18.26 3.91 8.49
C ASP A 35 -18.68 2.44 8.43
N LYS A 36 -17.93 1.63 7.66
CA LYS A 36 -18.14 0.21 7.47
C LYS A 36 -17.03 -0.61 8.13
N PRO A 37 -17.34 -1.81 8.65
CA PRO A 37 -16.33 -2.72 9.17
C PRO A 37 -15.43 -3.20 8.03
N TYR A 38 -14.15 -3.41 8.33
CA TYR A 38 -13.13 -3.98 7.46
C TYR A 38 -12.46 -5.17 8.16
N ASP A 39 -11.86 -6.11 7.42
CA ASP A 39 -11.12 -7.27 7.94
C ASP A 39 -9.68 -7.36 7.40
N LYS A 40 -9.30 -6.45 6.50
CA LYS A 40 -7.96 -6.38 5.93
C LYS A 40 -7.65 -4.96 5.50
N VAL A 41 -6.42 -4.52 5.75
CA VAL A 41 -5.93 -3.22 5.30
C VAL A 41 -4.64 -3.44 4.51
N VAL A 42 -4.58 -2.89 3.30
CA VAL A 42 -3.41 -3.05 2.43
C VAL A 42 -2.91 -1.68 2.00
N GLY A 43 -1.65 -1.40 2.28
CA GLY A 43 -0.95 -0.22 1.78
C GLY A 43 -0.25 -0.53 0.48
N TYR A 44 -0.36 0.36 -0.49
CA TYR A 44 0.30 0.27 -1.78
C TYR A 44 1.18 1.49 -2.00
N GLN A 45 2.39 1.26 -2.47
CA GLN A 45 3.23 2.27 -3.08
C GLN A 45 3.05 2.17 -4.60
N PHE A 46 2.81 3.26 -5.30
CA PHE A 46 2.58 3.23 -6.75
C PHE A 46 3.33 4.31 -7.50
N ALA A 47 3.63 4.03 -8.77
CA ALA A 47 4.11 5.03 -9.71
C ALA A 47 2.97 5.99 -10.03
N ASN A 48 3.22 7.30 -9.98
CA ASN A 48 2.31 8.25 -10.58
C ASN A 48 2.85 8.68 -11.96
N PRO A 49 2.55 7.94 -13.05
CA PRO A 49 3.19 8.23 -14.31
C PRO A 49 2.62 9.44 -15.02
N GLU A 50 1.40 9.91 -14.68
CA GLU A 50 0.73 11.06 -15.33
C GLU A 50 -0.76 11.21 -14.92
N LYS A 51 -1.32 10.32 -14.09
CA LYS A 51 -2.77 10.17 -13.90
C LYS A 51 -3.21 10.21 -12.45
N GLY A 52 -3.05 11.38 -11.84
CA GLY A 52 -3.92 11.83 -10.76
C GLY A 52 -4.11 10.88 -9.57
N SER A 53 -5.27 11.00 -8.95
CA SER A 53 -5.66 10.33 -7.70
C SER A 53 -6.52 9.11 -8.00
N PHE A 54 -6.49 8.08 -7.15
CA PHE A 54 -7.44 6.96 -7.22
C PHE A 54 -8.81 7.35 -6.65
N ILE A 55 -8.89 8.49 -5.95
CA ILE A 55 -10.13 9.09 -5.47
C ILE A 55 -10.53 10.21 -6.44
N VAL A 56 -11.41 9.89 -7.39
CA VAL A 56 -11.85 10.78 -8.47
C VAL A 56 -13.34 11.08 -8.30
N ASN A 57 -13.70 12.37 -8.24
CA ASN A 57 -15.10 12.83 -8.12
C ASN A 57 -15.87 12.14 -6.97
N GLY A 58 -15.22 11.95 -5.81
CA GLY A 58 -15.80 11.30 -4.63
C GLY A 58 -15.97 9.78 -4.74
N SER A 59 -15.43 9.17 -5.80
CA SER A 59 -15.45 7.72 -6.03
C SER A 59 -14.05 7.14 -6.01
N LEU A 60 -13.93 5.91 -5.54
CA LEU A 60 -12.69 5.14 -5.57
C LEU A 60 -12.62 4.33 -6.88
N ASP A 61 -11.60 4.58 -7.69
CA ASP A 61 -11.25 3.79 -8.88
C ASP A 61 -9.91 3.09 -8.62
N LEU A 62 -9.91 1.75 -8.56
CA LEU A 62 -8.70 0.94 -8.34
C LEU A 62 -8.30 0.15 -9.59
N ASP A 63 -8.94 0.37 -10.75
CA ASP A 63 -8.77 -0.47 -11.94
C ASP A 63 -7.31 -0.48 -12.42
N LYS A 64 -6.60 0.63 -12.23
CA LYS A 64 -5.20 0.80 -12.62
C LYS A 64 -4.19 0.39 -11.53
N LEU A 65 -4.64 0.11 -10.31
CA LEU A 65 -3.74 -0.20 -9.20
C LEU A 65 -2.84 -1.41 -9.50
N PRO A 66 -3.31 -2.51 -10.12
CA PRO A 66 -2.45 -3.66 -10.46
C PRO A 66 -1.28 -3.29 -11.38
N ASP A 67 -1.47 -2.34 -12.29
CA ASP A 67 -0.45 -1.92 -13.27
C ASP A 67 0.53 -0.88 -12.69
N LEU A 68 0.07 -0.08 -11.72
CA LEU A 68 0.83 1.03 -11.15
C LEU A 68 1.54 0.68 -9.83
N LYS A 69 1.08 -0.34 -9.12
CA LYS A 69 1.66 -0.74 -7.83
C LYS A 69 3.11 -1.18 -8.01
N ARG A 70 3.97 -0.67 -7.14
CA ARG A 70 5.39 -1.03 -7.03
C ARG A 70 5.64 -1.90 -5.82
N LYS A 71 4.97 -1.58 -4.71
CA LYS A 71 5.04 -2.34 -3.46
C LYS A 71 3.66 -2.44 -2.86
N GLU A 72 3.45 -3.50 -2.10
CA GLU A 72 2.25 -3.72 -1.30
C GLU A 72 2.63 -4.29 0.06
N SER A 73 1.83 -3.98 1.07
CA SER A 73 2.03 -4.45 2.42
C SER A 73 0.69 -4.57 3.14
N VAL A 74 0.47 -5.70 3.81
CA VAL A 74 -0.72 -5.89 4.66
C VAL A 74 -0.41 -5.33 6.04
N LEU A 75 -1.26 -4.43 6.54
CA LEU A 75 -1.05 -3.75 7.81
C LEU A 75 -1.56 -4.62 8.97
N THR A 76 -0.81 -4.61 10.08
CA THR A 76 -1.27 -5.12 11.38
C THR A 76 -2.24 -4.15 12.04
N GLU A 77 -3.02 -4.60 13.03
CA GLU A 77 -3.94 -3.73 13.78
C GLU A 77 -3.25 -2.51 14.38
N LYS A 78 -2.08 -2.72 14.97
CA LYS A 78 -1.27 -1.65 15.55
C LYS A 78 -0.92 -0.60 14.50
N GLN A 79 -0.47 -1.03 13.32
CA GLN A 79 -0.12 -0.13 12.21
C GLN A 79 -1.35 0.60 11.66
N VAL A 80 -2.51 -0.05 11.63
CA VAL A 80 -3.77 0.58 11.23
C VAL A 80 -4.16 1.69 12.24
N THR A 81 -4.06 1.42 13.54
CA THR A 81 -4.32 2.42 14.58
C THR A 81 -3.38 3.62 14.45
N GLU A 82 -2.07 3.37 14.37
CA GLU A 82 -1.06 4.43 14.19
C GLU A 82 -1.30 5.24 12.90
N LEU A 83 -1.69 4.58 11.80
CA LEU A 83 -2.03 5.24 10.54
C LEU A 83 -3.24 6.15 10.70
N LEU A 84 -4.32 5.66 11.30
CA LEU A 84 -5.55 6.42 11.48
C LEU A 84 -5.32 7.62 12.41
N GLU A 85 -4.53 7.45 13.47
CA GLU A 85 -4.13 8.54 14.37
C GLU A 85 -3.31 9.58 13.61
N ALA A 86 -2.28 9.16 12.86
CA ALA A 86 -1.47 10.07 12.07
C ALA A 86 -2.27 10.81 10.97
N THR A 87 -3.34 10.19 10.47
CA THR A 87 -4.19 10.77 9.43
C THR A 87 -5.24 11.72 9.98
N PHE A 88 -5.93 11.34 11.06
CA PHE A 88 -7.17 12.00 11.53
C PHE A 88 -7.12 12.55 12.96
N ALA A 89 -6.07 12.31 13.75
CA ALA A 89 -6.02 12.83 15.12
C ALA A 89 -5.87 14.36 15.12
N THR A 90 -6.76 15.03 15.85
CA THR A 90 -6.70 16.47 16.10
C THR A 90 -5.64 16.74 17.17
N GLY A 91 -4.52 17.39 16.85
CA GLY A 91 -3.60 17.75 17.94
C GLY A 91 -2.23 18.32 17.61
N SER A 92 -1.70 18.18 16.40
CA SER A 92 -0.41 18.81 16.09
C SER A 92 -0.33 19.28 14.65
N ASN A 93 -0.32 20.59 14.48
CA ASN A 93 0.08 21.23 13.24
C ASN A 93 1.59 21.00 13.09
N ARG A 94 2.00 20.16 12.15
CA ARG A 94 3.41 19.96 11.81
C ARG A 94 3.60 20.32 10.35
N SER A 95 4.54 21.24 10.10
CA SER A 95 4.86 21.76 8.78
C SER A 95 5.12 20.65 7.78
N GLY A 96 4.38 20.65 6.67
CA GLY A 96 4.67 19.80 5.51
C GLY A 96 6.09 20.06 5.00
N ALA A 97 6.78 18.99 4.60
CA ALA A 97 8.07 19.05 3.94
C ALA A 97 7.90 18.80 2.43
N LEU A 98 8.87 19.26 1.64
CA LEU A 98 8.86 19.19 0.19
C LEU A 98 9.35 17.82 -0.33
N CYS A 99 8.48 17.20 -1.12
CA CYS A 99 8.75 16.44 -2.35
C CYS A 99 9.65 15.20 -2.30
N TYR A 100 9.00 14.03 -2.24
CA TYR A 100 9.47 12.82 -2.91
C TYR A 100 8.27 12.06 -3.55
N ASP A 101 8.42 11.61 -4.81
CA ASP A 101 7.81 10.35 -5.27
C ASP A 101 8.34 9.32 -4.27
N PRO A 102 7.50 8.55 -3.56
CA PRO A 102 6.36 7.80 -4.08
C PRO A 102 4.98 8.24 -3.58
N HIS A 103 3.95 7.87 -4.35
CA HIS A 103 2.56 7.97 -3.91
C HIS A 103 2.12 6.72 -3.16
N HIS A 104 1.20 6.89 -2.20
CA HIS A 104 0.67 5.79 -1.41
C HIS A 104 -0.85 5.82 -1.37
N ILE A 105 -1.44 4.63 -1.42
CA ILE A 105 -2.86 4.44 -1.12
C ILE A 105 -3.00 3.29 -0.15
N ILE A 106 -3.75 3.52 0.93
CA ILE A 106 -4.09 2.50 1.91
C ILE A 106 -5.55 2.17 1.74
N VAL A 107 -5.86 0.92 1.41
CA VAL A 107 -7.22 0.46 1.13
C VAL A 107 -7.68 -0.47 2.25
N PHE A 108 -8.84 -0.16 2.80
CA PHE A 108 -9.55 -0.94 3.81
C PHE A 108 -10.56 -1.83 3.10
N TYR A 109 -10.47 -3.14 3.34
CA TYR A 109 -11.32 -4.14 2.71
C TYR A 109 -12.21 -4.82 3.74
N SER A 110 -13.46 -5.05 3.36
CA SER A 110 -14.34 -6.04 3.99
C SER A 110 -14.44 -7.22 3.04
N LYS A 111 -13.85 -8.35 3.42
CA LYS A 111 -13.62 -9.54 2.61
C LYS A 111 -12.71 -9.22 1.41
N SER A 112 -13.32 -8.79 0.32
CA SER A 112 -12.64 -8.40 -0.93
C SER A 112 -13.14 -7.08 -1.49
N ASN A 113 -14.11 -6.44 -0.82
CA ASN A 113 -14.70 -5.18 -1.27
C ASN A 113 -14.01 -4.01 -0.55
N PRO A 114 -13.53 -2.99 -1.28
CA PRO A 114 -13.02 -1.79 -0.64
C PRO A 114 -14.17 -1.07 0.07
N VAL A 115 -13.94 -0.72 1.33
CA VAL A 115 -14.88 0.02 2.19
C VAL A 115 -14.30 1.34 2.68
N GLY A 116 -13.00 1.54 2.50
CA GLY A 116 -12.33 2.79 2.78
C GLY A 116 -11.01 2.90 2.02
N ALA A 117 -10.54 4.12 1.78
CA ALA A 117 -9.22 4.38 1.24
C ALA A 117 -8.65 5.69 1.81
N ILE A 118 -7.34 5.72 2.05
CA ILE A 118 -6.57 6.93 2.33
C ILE A 118 -5.52 7.03 1.25
N GLU A 119 -5.58 8.08 0.46
CA GLU A 119 -4.55 8.40 -0.52
C GLU A 119 -3.64 9.48 0.05
N ILE A 120 -2.33 9.23 0.00
CA ILE A 120 -1.29 10.08 0.56
C ILE A 120 -0.33 10.45 -0.57
N CYS A 121 -0.16 11.74 -0.77
CA CYS A 121 0.89 12.31 -1.59
C CYS A 121 1.83 13.12 -0.70
N PHE A 122 2.98 12.53 -0.37
CA PHE A 122 4.01 13.22 0.41
C PHE A 122 4.58 14.45 -0.32
N GLN A 123 4.47 14.51 -1.66
CA GLN A 123 4.94 15.65 -2.45
C GLN A 123 4.11 16.92 -2.23
N CYS A 124 2.78 16.84 -2.32
CA CYS A 124 1.91 18.00 -2.13
C CYS A 124 1.42 18.16 -0.69
N SER A 125 1.89 17.31 0.23
CA SER A 125 1.29 17.16 1.57
C SER A 125 -0.23 16.98 1.47
N GLY A 126 -0.65 16.18 0.49
CA GLY A 126 -2.04 15.91 0.20
C GLY A 126 -2.48 14.62 0.86
N VAL A 127 -3.56 14.68 1.63
CA VAL A 127 -4.30 13.50 2.06
C VAL A 127 -5.73 13.61 1.56
N ARG A 128 -6.22 12.51 0.99
CA ARG A 128 -7.62 12.33 0.62
C ARG A 128 -8.12 11.04 1.21
N SER A 129 -9.41 10.97 1.51
CA SER A 129 -10.03 9.74 1.95
C SER A 129 -11.33 9.47 1.19
N TRP A 130 -11.66 8.19 1.11
CA TRP A 130 -12.93 7.69 0.59
C TRP A 130 -13.49 6.67 1.60
N PRO A 131 -14.74 6.78 2.08
CA PRO A 131 -15.59 7.98 2.01
C PRO A 131 -14.86 9.22 2.52
N GLU A 132 -15.27 10.40 2.06
CA GLU A 132 -14.61 11.65 2.45
C GLU A 132 -14.71 11.86 3.98
N ASN A 133 -13.56 12.01 4.63
CA ASN A 133 -13.51 12.45 6.02
C ASN A 133 -13.31 13.96 6.04
N LYS A 134 -14.28 14.68 6.62
CA LYS A 134 -14.21 16.14 6.79
C LYS A 134 -13.17 16.59 7.81
N ALA A 135 -12.56 15.65 8.56
CA ALA A 135 -11.38 15.92 9.37
C ALA A 135 -10.31 16.55 8.48
N THR A 136 -9.82 17.68 8.92
CA THR A 136 -9.21 18.66 8.04
C THR A 136 -7.75 18.32 7.79
N TRP A 137 -7.34 18.30 6.52
CA TRP A 137 -5.99 17.92 6.05
C TRP A 137 -4.83 18.60 6.80
N TRP A 138 -5.04 19.76 7.43
CA TRP A 138 -4.03 20.44 8.26
C TRP A 138 -3.77 19.78 9.62
N HIS A 139 -4.53 18.74 10.00
CA HIS A 139 -4.26 17.93 11.18
C HIS A 139 -3.42 16.68 10.89
N THR A 140 -3.16 16.38 9.62
CA THR A 140 -2.37 15.22 9.23
C THR A 140 -0.90 15.37 9.68
N ASN A 141 -0.38 14.34 10.33
CA ASN A 141 1.01 14.26 10.75
C ASN A 141 1.84 13.47 9.73
N PHE A 142 2.34 14.15 8.70
CA PHE A 142 3.14 13.55 7.64
C PHE A 142 4.43 12.89 8.13
N GLY A 143 5.02 13.38 9.23
CA GLY A 143 6.21 12.77 9.83
C GLY A 143 5.94 11.36 10.34
N ASP A 144 4.81 11.16 11.01
CA ASP A 144 4.42 9.85 11.49
C ASP A 144 3.90 8.95 10.36
N LEU A 145 3.18 9.50 9.37
CA LEU A 145 2.84 8.77 8.14
C LEU A 145 4.09 8.26 7.39
N GLY A 146 5.15 9.07 7.31
CA GLY A 146 6.42 8.67 6.68
C GLY A 146 7.10 7.52 7.44
N LYS A 147 7.10 7.56 8.77
CA LYS A 147 7.62 6.45 9.60
C LYS A 147 6.80 5.17 9.39
N ILE A 148 5.47 5.28 9.37
CA ILE A 148 4.57 4.13 9.19
C ILE A 148 4.80 3.51 7.83
N THR A 149 4.74 4.29 6.74
CA THR A 149 4.99 3.78 5.38
C THR A 149 6.38 3.17 5.21
N THR A 150 7.40 3.71 5.89
CA THR A 150 8.74 3.11 5.94
C THR A 150 8.74 1.78 6.69
N SER A 151 8.10 1.70 7.86
CA SER A 151 7.98 0.46 8.64
C SER A 151 7.21 -0.65 7.89
N LEU A 152 6.33 -0.26 6.97
CA LEU A 152 5.58 -1.17 6.10
C LEU A 152 6.41 -1.70 4.91
N GLY A 153 7.66 -1.24 4.75
CA GLY A 153 8.49 -1.55 3.58
C GLY A 153 8.08 -0.80 2.31
N LEU A 154 7.02 0.02 2.37
CA LEU A 154 6.59 0.87 1.27
C LEU A 154 7.64 1.95 1.01
N GLY A 155 8.19 2.52 2.08
CA GLY A 155 9.23 3.55 2.03
C GLY A 155 8.71 4.89 1.51
N THR A 156 9.54 5.91 1.65
CA THR A 156 9.32 7.26 1.11
C THR A 156 10.34 7.63 0.05
N ASP A 157 11.22 6.70 -0.30
CA ASP A 157 12.25 6.96 -1.31
C ASP A 157 11.62 6.94 -2.70
N PRO A 158 12.04 7.85 -3.59
CA PRO A 158 11.71 7.71 -5.00
C PRO A 158 12.19 6.36 -5.49
N PRO A 159 11.48 5.74 -6.46
CA PRO A 159 11.95 4.53 -7.10
C PRO A 159 13.40 4.82 -7.49
N SER A 160 14.32 4.13 -6.83
CA SER A 160 15.75 4.37 -6.92
C SER A 160 16.20 4.00 -8.32
N GLU A 161 15.95 4.88 -9.30
CA GLU A 161 16.23 4.70 -10.72
C GLU A 161 16.24 3.22 -11.11
N GLN A 162 15.14 2.50 -10.79
CA GLN A 162 15.04 1.11 -11.20
C GLN A 162 14.90 1.22 -12.70
N LYS A 163 16.04 1.09 -13.40
CA LYS A 163 16.13 1.10 -14.84
C LYS A 163 14.95 0.27 -15.31
N PRO A 164 13.94 0.88 -15.96
CA PRO A 164 12.72 0.16 -16.29
C PRO A 164 13.16 -1.13 -16.96
N ALA A 165 12.61 -2.26 -16.51
CA ALA A 165 12.86 -3.54 -17.17
C ALA A 165 12.73 -3.26 -18.67
N PRO A 166 13.73 -3.62 -19.50
CA PRO A 166 13.73 -3.25 -20.90
C PRO A 166 12.36 -3.61 -21.47
N ILE A 167 11.62 -2.58 -21.89
CA ILE A 167 10.30 -2.76 -22.47
C ILE A 167 10.55 -3.74 -23.61
N SER A 168 10.00 -4.95 -23.49
CA SER A 168 10.12 -5.91 -24.57
C SER A 168 9.60 -5.19 -25.82
N PRO A 169 10.41 -5.11 -26.90
CA PRO A 169 10.03 -4.34 -28.07
C PRO A 169 8.65 -4.81 -28.48
N LYS A 170 7.69 -3.88 -28.50
CA LYS A 170 6.35 -4.15 -29.00
C LYS A 170 6.54 -4.78 -30.39
N PRO A 171 5.95 -5.95 -30.69
CA PRO A 171 6.11 -6.56 -31.99
C PRO A 171 5.76 -5.51 -33.04
N SER A 172 6.71 -5.25 -33.95
CA SER A 172 6.51 -4.29 -35.03
C SER A 172 5.20 -4.64 -35.74
N PRO A 173 4.32 -3.67 -36.00
CA PRO A 173 3.11 -3.93 -36.76
C PRO A 173 3.52 -4.59 -38.09
N THR A 174 3.02 -5.79 -38.34
CA THR A 174 3.20 -6.45 -39.63
C THR A 174 2.56 -5.55 -40.69
N LEU A 175 3.38 -4.99 -41.58
CA LEU A 175 2.87 -4.22 -42.71
C LEU A 175 1.97 -5.15 -43.54
N PRO A 176 0.79 -4.69 -43.98
CA PRO A 176 -0.01 -5.44 -44.94
C PRO A 176 0.81 -5.63 -46.23
N PRO A 177 0.60 -6.74 -46.96
CA PRO A 177 1.26 -6.97 -48.24
C PRO A 177 0.96 -5.81 -49.20
N ALA A 178 1.97 -5.41 -49.97
CA ALA A 178 1.80 -4.39 -51.00
C ALA A 178 0.75 -4.85 -52.04
N PRO A 179 -0.11 -3.95 -52.54
CA PRO A 179 -1.04 -4.28 -53.61
C PRO A 179 -0.28 -4.67 -54.89
N PRO A 180 -0.84 -5.56 -55.74
CA PRO A 180 -0.22 -5.91 -57.01
C PRO A 180 -0.14 -4.68 -57.93
N PHE A 181 1.01 -4.53 -58.62
CA PHE A 181 1.16 -3.53 -59.68
C PHE A 181 0.18 -3.86 -60.83
N ARG A 182 -0.58 -2.85 -61.27
CA ARG A 182 -1.44 -2.93 -62.46
C ARG A 182 -0.69 -2.50 -63.70
#